data_AF-A0A8J5CFM7-F1
#
_entry.id   AF-A0A8J5CFM7-F1
#
_cell.length_a   1.000
_cell.length_b   1.000
_cell.length_c   1.000
_cell.angle_alpha   90.00
_cell.angle_beta   90.00
_cell.angle_gamma   90.00
#
_symmetry.space_group_name_H-M   'P 1'
#
loop_
_entity.id
_entity.type
_entity.pdbx_description
1 polymer ?
#
loop_
_entity_poly.entity_id
_entity_poly.type
_entity_poly.pdbx_seq_one_letter_code
_entity_poly.pdbx_strand_id
1 'polypeptide(L)'
;RDEGIMRLRSCFQWREFEGDDQMQHIHQEFVYENVMYSVQRGFPWAAVAQIANLSKELLPELRGLESPEALSLIQTRLSWCDRLPRSHHATMYDFMVQTYIHHHCLYQALLKKQVNPKRMQSHLEILVPPHPLPLSEGTDLEIWEKQRDLKELVAAETVKLEEIHRLKEQAMAQIMEKSTANLSDLSLQDSLDQQ
;
A
#
# COMPACT_ATOMS: atom_id res chain seq x y z
N ARG A 1 21.55 -21.91 -4.29
CA ARG A 1 20.25 -22.48 -3.87
C ARG A 1 19.93 -23.73 -4.68
N ASP A 2 19.79 -23.62 -6.00
CA ASP A 2 19.41 -24.74 -6.88
C ASP A 2 20.38 -25.92 -6.84
N GLU A 3 21.69 -25.65 -6.77
CA GLU A 3 22.68 -26.72 -6.58
C GLU A 3 22.48 -27.48 -5.26
N GLY A 4 22.11 -26.78 -4.20
CA GLY A 4 21.82 -27.38 -2.89
C GLY A 4 20.58 -28.26 -2.95
N ILE A 5 19.54 -27.82 -3.65
CA ILE A 5 18.33 -28.60 -3.91
C ILE A 5 18.65 -29.84 -4.75
N MET A 6 19.47 -29.73 -5.79
CA MET A 6 19.89 -30.88 -6.61
C MET A 6 20.69 -31.91 -5.78
N ARG A 7 21.60 -31.46 -4.92
CA ARG A 7 22.34 -32.35 -4.02
C ARG A 7 21.39 -33.02 -3.02
N LEU A 8 20.49 -32.26 -2.39
CA LEU A 8 19.48 -32.79 -1.47
C LEU A 8 18.58 -33.82 -2.15
N ARG A 9 18.22 -33.58 -3.41
CA ARG A 9 17.43 -34.50 -4.22
C ARG A 9 18.10 -35.87 -4.32
N SER A 10 19.42 -35.92 -4.48
CA SER A 10 20.18 -37.17 -4.57
C SER A 10 20.25 -37.95 -3.25
N CYS A 11 20.03 -37.28 -2.11
CA CYS A 11 20.09 -37.89 -0.78
C CYS A 11 18.79 -38.62 -0.38
N PHE A 12 17.67 -38.37 -1.08
CA PHE A 12 16.36 -38.91 -0.72
C PHE A 12 15.69 -39.64 -1.86
N GLN A 13 14.92 -40.67 -1.50
CA GLN A 13 13.97 -41.28 -2.41
C GLN A 13 12.62 -40.57 -2.26
N TRP A 14 12.30 -39.68 -3.20
CA TRP A 14 11.09 -38.85 -3.22
C TRP A 14 9.85 -39.63 -3.71
N ARG A 15 9.59 -40.81 -3.12
CA ARG A 15 8.49 -41.69 -3.54
C ARG A 15 7.11 -41.20 -3.11
N GLU A 16 7.04 -40.40 -2.04
CA GLU A 16 5.76 -39.94 -1.47
C GLU A 16 5.03 -38.90 -2.36
N PHE A 17 5.69 -38.39 -3.40
CA PHE A 17 5.13 -37.40 -4.33
C PHE A 17 5.22 -37.90 -5.78
N GLU A 18 4.33 -38.83 -6.14
CA GLU A 18 3.97 -39.11 -7.54
C GLU A 18 3.10 -37.94 -8.08
N GLY A 19 3.71 -36.76 -8.21
CA GLY A 19 3.08 -35.50 -8.62
C GLY A 19 3.68 -34.91 -9.90
N ASP A 20 3.11 -33.78 -10.32
CA ASP A 20 3.69 -32.89 -11.34
C ASP A 20 5.06 -32.36 -10.88
N ASP A 21 5.96 -32.06 -11.81
CA ASP A 21 7.34 -31.61 -11.56
C ASP A 21 7.38 -30.41 -10.59
N GLN A 22 6.36 -29.54 -10.64
CA GLN A 22 6.22 -28.39 -9.74
C GLN A 22 6.00 -28.77 -8.28
N MET A 23 5.18 -29.80 -8.01
CA MET A 23 4.93 -30.27 -6.66
C MET A 23 6.21 -30.85 -6.05
N GLN A 24 6.93 -31.63 -6.85
CA GLN A 24 8.19 -32.20 -6.43
C GLN A 24 9.21 -31.10 -6.13
N HIS A 25 9.27 -30.05 -6.95
CA HIS A 25 10.14 -28.90 -6.71
C HIS A 25 9.82 -28.21 -5.38
N ILE A 26 8.56 -27.86 -5.13
CA ILE A 26 8.16 -27.16 -3.89
C ILE A 26 8.42 -28.01 -2.64
N HIS A 27 8.24 -29.33 -2.72
CA HIS A 27 8.62 -30.22 -1.62
C HIS A 27 10.11 -30.21 -1.36
N GLN A 28 10.94 -30.25 -2.40
CA GLN A 28 12.39 -30.16 -2.26
C GLN A 28 12.83 -28.81 -1.70
N GLU A 29 12.21 -27.71 -2.14
CA GLU A 29 12.42 -26.38 -1.58
C GLU A 29 12.06 -26.34 -0.10
N PHE A 30 10.91 -26.89 0.29
CA PHE A 30 10.49 -26.97 1.68
C PHE A 30 11.54 -27.67 2.55
N VAL A 31 12.03 -28.85 2.13
CA VAL A 31 13.08 -29.55 2.89
C VAL A 31 14.38 -28.74 2.91
N TYR A 32 14.76 -28.14 1.78
CA TYR A 32 15.97 -27.33 1.68
C TYR A 32 15.95 -26.13 2.64
N GLU A 33 14.86 -25.36 2.68
CA GLU A 33 14.77 -24.18 3.55
C GLU A 33 14.85 -24.57 5.03
N ASN A 34 14.21 -25.68 5.44
CA ASN A 34 14.30 -26.18 6.81
C ASN A 34 15.73 -26.64 7.18
N VAL A 35 16.43 -27.27 6.25
CA VAL A 35 17.85 -27.66 6.41
C VAL A 35 18.74 -26.44 6.50
N MET A 36 18.57 -25.48 5.59
CA MET A 36 19.38 -24.26 5.57
C MET A 36 19.17 -23.41 6.82
N TYR A 37 17.93 -23.29 7.30
CA TYR A 37 17.64 -22.65 8.58
C TYR A 37 18.39 -23.35 9.72
N SER A 38 18.31 -24.67 9.80
CA SER A 38 19.00 -25.46 10.83
C SER A 38 20.52 -25.23 10.81
N VAL A 39 21.13 -25.22 9.61
CA VAL A 39 22.56 -24.95 9.44
C VAL A 39 22.91 -23.52 9.85
N GLN A 40 22.15 -22.52 9.42
CA GLN A 40 22.37 -21.11 9.75
C GLN A 40 22.21 -20.81 11.24
N ARG A 41 21.36 -21.56 11.93
CA ARG A 41 21.17 -21.47 13.39
C ARG A 41 22.19 -22.28 14.19
N GLY A 42 23.14 -22.95 13.52
CA GLY A 42 24.23 -23.68 14.17
C GLY A 42 23.81 -25.02 14.79
N PHE A 43 22.77 -25.67 14.24
CA PHE A 43 22.34 -26.96 14.75
C PHE A 43 23.43 -28.01 14.51
N PRO A 44 23.61 -29.00 15.41
CA PRO A 44 24.52 -30.11 15.18
C PRO A 44 24.15 -30.86 13.89
N TRP A 45 25.14 -31.30 13.10
CA TRP A 45 24.89 -32.02 11.84
C TRP A 45 23.96 -33.22 11.97
N ALA A 46 24.05 -33.94 13.09
CA ALA A 46 23.17 -35.07 13.38
C ALA A 46 21.70 -34.66 13.55
N ALA A 47 21.45 -33.44 14.06
CA ALA A 47 20.11 -32.86 14.16
C ALA A 47 19.65 -32.28 12.82
N VAL A 48 20.54 -31.63 12.06
CA VAL A 48 20.26 -31.16 10.69
C VAL A 48 19.78 -32.32 9.81
N ALA A 49 20.42 -33.49 9.89
CA ALA A 49 19.99 -34.68 9.17
C ALA A 49 18.61 -35.18 9.63
N GLN A 50 18.30 -35.11 10.93
CA GLN A 50 16.95 -35.45 11.42
C GLN A 50 15.90 -34.47 10.92
N ILE A 51 16.20 -33.17 10.89
CA ILE A 51 15.30 -32.15 10.33
C ILE A 51 15.07 -32.40 8.84
N ALA A 52 16.10 -32.76 8.08
CA ALA A 52 15.94 -33.08 6.66
C ALA A 52 14.96 -34.24 6.45
N ASN A 53 15.08 -35.32 7.22
CA ASN A 53 14.15 -36.46 7.17
C ASN A 53 12.74 -36.06 7.64
N LEU A 54 12.64 -35.35 8.76
CA LEU A 54 11.37 -34.89 9.32
C LEU A 54 10.63 -34.00 8.32
N SER A 55 11.29 -32.99 7.75
CA SER A 55 10.68 -32.09 6.78
C SER A 55 10.25 -32.81 5.51
N LYS A 56 11.00 -33.85 5.09
CA LYS A 56 10.61 -34.68 3.95
C LYS A 56 9.26 -35.36 4.22
N GLU A 57 9.09 -35.97 5.39
CA GLU A 57 7.87 -36.69 5.76
C GLU A 57 6.71 -35.76 6.16
N LEU A 58 7.02 -34.59 6.71
CA LEU A 58 6.04 -33.66 7.27
C LEU A 58 5.13 -33.05 6.20
N LEU A 59 5.69 -32.55 5.10
CA LEU A 59 4.90 -31.87 4.07
C LEU A 59 3.73 -32.70 3.49
N PRO A 60 3.92 -33.98 3.12
CA PRO A 60 2.80 -34.79 2.63
C PRO A 60 1.74 -35.06 3.70
N GLU A 61 2.12 -35.18 4.97
CA GLU A 61 1.17 -35.38 6.07
C GLU A 61 0.37 -34.13 6.42
N LEU A 62 0.92 -32.95 6.13
CA LEU A 62 0.22 -31.69 6.30
C LEU A 62 -0.94 -31.53 5.30
N ARG A 63 -1.01 -32.35 4.25
CA ARG A 63 -2.05 -32.28 3.23
C ARG A 63 -3.43 -32.52 3.85
N GLY A 64 -4.34 -31.57 3.66
CA GLY A 64 -5.73 -31.72 4.11
C GLY A 64 -6.02 -31.13 5.48
N LEU A 65 -4.99 -30.93 6.32
CA LEU A 65 -5.13 -30.43 7.68
C LEU A 65 -5.44 -28.93 7.69
N GLU A 66 -6.21 -28.50 8.67
CA GLU A 66 -6.43 -27.08 8.98
C GLU A 66 -5.28 -26.52 9.84
N SER A 67 -5.11 -25.19 9.89
CA SER A 67 -3.98 -24.56 10.58
C SER A 67 -3.74 -25.04 12.02
N PRO A 68 -4.75 -25.21 12.90
CA PRO A 68 -4.54 -25.72 14.26
C PRO A 68 -4.02 -27.16 14.31
N GLU A 69 -4.51 -28.01 13.41
CA GLU A 69 -4.11 -29.41 13.31
C GLU A 69 -2.68 -29.52 12.77
N ALA A 70 -2.35 -28.69 11.77
CA ALA A 70 -1.00 -28.56 11.23
C ALA A 70 0.01 -28.11 12.30
N LEU A 71 -0.35 -27.12 13.13
CA LEU A 71 0.49 -26.67 14.25
C LEU A 71 0.78 -27.81 15.24
N SER A 72 -0.26 -28.55 15.62
CA SER A 72 -0.14 -29.71 16.52
C SER A 72 0.73 -30.81 15.92
N LEU A 73 0.58 -31.10 14.62
CA LEU A 73 1.40 -32.08 13.92
C LEU A 73 2.87 -31.67 13.89
N ILE A 74 3.17 -30.40 13.55
CA ILE A 74 4.55 -29.88 13.53
C ILE A 74 5.19 -30.00 14.92
N GLN A 75 4.47 -29.61 15.96
CA GLN A 75 4.96 -29.70 17.34
C GLN A 75 5.24 -31.15 17.73
N THR A 76 4.32 -32.07 17.40
CA THR A 76 4.46 -33.49 17.66
C THR A 76 5.68 -34.06 16.92
N ARG A 77 5.86 -33.71 15.64
CA ARG A 77 7.02 -34.19 14.86
C ARG A 77 8.35 -33.70 15.42
N LEU A 78 8.42 -32.43 15.82
CA LEU A 78 9.64 -31.89 16.42
C LEU A 78 9.96 -32.57 17.76
N SER A 79 8.94 -32.99 18.52
CA SER A 79 9.14 -33.71 19.78
C SER A 79 9.85 -35.05 19.61
N TRP A 80 9.79 -35.67 18.43
CA TRP A 80 10.47 -36.92 18.10
C TRP A 80 11.94 -36.71 17.67
N CYS A 81 12.39 -35.47 17.51
CA CYS A 81 13.79 -35.17 17.24
C CYS A 81 14.62 -35.16 18.54
N ASP A 82 15.02 -36.34 19.01
CA ASP A 82 15.83 -36.51 20.23
C ASP A 82 17.21 -35.85 20.15
N ARG A 83 17.73 -35.63 18.93
CA ARG A 83 19.05 -35.00 18.72
C ARG A 83 18.99 -33.47 18.72
N LEU A 84 17.81 -32.88 18.89
CA LEU A 84 17.61 -31.45 18.86
C LEU A 84 17.46 -30.92 20.29
N PRO A 85 18.38 -30.06 20.78
CA PRO A 85 18.22 -29.39 22.07
C PRO A 85 16.90 -28.61 22.15
N ARG A 86 16.32 -28.50 23.36
CA ARG A 86 15.04 -27.79 23.59
C ARG A 86 15.05 -26.34 23.09
N SER A 87 16.18 -25.65 23.20
CA SER A 87 16.34 -24.29 22.66
C SER A 87 16.18 -24.24 21.14
N HIS A 88 16.65 -25.27 20.44
CA HIS A 88 16.53 -25.38 18.99
C HIS A 88 15.13 -25.84 18.55
N HIS A 89 14.43 -26.65 19.34
CA HIS A 89 13.02 -27.02 19.09
C HIS A 89 12.14 -25.78 18.94
N ALA A 90 12.22 -24.85 19.89
CA ALA A 90 11.41 -23.62 19.85
C ALA A 90 11.70 -22.81 18.58
N THR A 91 12.98 -22.61 18.25
CA THR A 91 13.35 -21.83 17.05
C THR A 91 12.93 -22.51 15.75
N MET A 92 12.99 -23.85 15.69
CA MET A 92 12.58 -24.62 14.53
C MET A 92 11.06 -24.58 14.35
N TYR A 93 10.33 -24.73 15.47
CA TYR A 93 8.87 -24.59 15.48
C TYR A 93 8.46 -23.20 14.99
N ASP A 94 9.02 -22.14 15.57
CA ASP A 94 8.72 -20.77 15.18
C ASP A 94 9.02 -20.53 13.69
N PHE A 95 10.13 -21.05 13.18
CA PHE A 95 10.45 -20.98 11.75
C PHE A 95 9.41 -21.66 10.87
N MET A 96 8.99 -22.89 11.21
CA MET A 96 7.95 -23.59 10.46
C MET A 96 6.59 -22.87 10.52
N VAL A 97 6.27 -22.25 11.66
CA VAL A 97 5.05 -21.43 11.79
C VAL A 97 5.12 -20.20 10.88
N GLN A 98 6.23 -19.47 10.89
CA GLN A 98 6.38 -18.25 10.09
C GLN A 98 6.50 -18.53 8.58
N THR A 99 6.97 -19.71 8.19
CA THR A 99 7.14 -20.06 6.76
C THR A 99 5.94 -20.83 6.22
N TYR A 100 5.58 -21.95 6.82
CA TYR A 100 4.50 -22.80 6.34
C TYR A 100 3.13 -22.30 6.80
N ILE A 101 2.92 -22.10 8.11
CA ILE A 101 1.58 -21.79 8.64
C ILE A 101 1.11 -20.41 8.18
N HIS A 102 2.01 -19.43 8.10
CA HIS A 102 1.71 -18.11 7.53
C HIS A 102 1.17 -18.21 6.09
N HIS A 103 1.67 -19.16 5.30
CA HIS A 103 1.28 -19.41 3.91
C HIS A 103 0.40 -20.65 3.75
N HIS A 104 -0.27 -21.10 4.82
CA HIS A 104 -0.95 -22.39 4.87
C HIS A 104 -1.93 -22.60 3.70
N CYS A 105 -2.72 -21.57 3.36
CA CYS A 105 -3.67 -21.64 2.24
C CYS A 105 -2.99 -21.92 0.88
N LEU A 106 -1.80 -21.35 0.65
CA LEU A 106 -1.04 -21.56 -0.60
C LEU A 106 -0.52 -23.00 -0.67
N TYR A 107 0.07 -23.48 0.42
CA TYR A 107 0.51 -24.87 0.51
C TYR A 107 -0.65 -25.85 0.38
N GLN A 108 -1.80 -25.60 1.03
CA GLN A 108 -2.96 -26.48 0.91
C GLN A 108 -3.56 -26.48 -0.50
N ALA A 109 -3.62 -25.33 -1.18
CA ALA A 109 -4.08 -25.25 -2.56
C ALA A 109 -3.23 -26.13 -3.48
N LEU A 110 -1.90 -26.06 -3.32
CA LEU A 110 -0.96 -26.91 -4.02
C LEU A 110 -1.16 -28.39 -3.64
N LEU A 111 -1.04 -28.73 -2.35
CA LEU A 111 -1.07 -30.10 -1.82
C LEU A 111 -2.37 -30.84 -2.13
N LYS A 112 -3.52 -30.16 -2.04
CA LYS A 112 -4.83 -30.74 -2.37
C LYS A 112 -5.00 -31.01 -3.87
N LYS A 113 -4.10 -30.53 -4.74
CA LYS A 113 -4.26 -30.46 -6.21
C LYS A 113 -5.57 -29.76 -6.62
N GLN A 114 -6.15 -28.98 -5.73
CA GLN A 114 -7.34 -28.16 -5.96
C GLN A 114 -6.91 -26.74 -6.33
N VAL A 115 -6.06 -26.62 -7.33
CA VAL A 115 -5.87 -25.35 -8.02
C VAL A 115 -6.95 -25.30 -9.11
N ASN A 116 -8.22 -25.26 -8.67
CA ASN A 116 -9.22 -24.51 -9.41
C ASN A 116 -9.14 -23.11 -8.81
N PRO A 117 -8.20 -22.25 -9.25
CA PRO A 117 -8.47 -20.86 -9.05
C PRO A 117 -9.80 -20.71 -9.79
N LYS A 118 -10.87 -20.35 -9.09
CA LYS A 118 -11.83 -19.47 -9.72
C LYS A 118 -10.96 -18.31 -10.14
N ARG A 119 -10.40 -18.39 -11.35
CA ARG A 119 -9.54 -17.37 -11.93
C ARG A 119 -10.44 -16.17 -11.82
N MET A 120 -10.19 -15.30 -10.85
CA MET A 120 -10.89 -14.05 -10.77
C MET A 120 -10.39 -13.32 -12.01
N GLN A 121 -11.05 -13.59 -13.14
CA GLN A 121 -11.04 -12.71 -14.28
C GLN A 121 -11.79 -11.47 -13.82
N SER A 122 -11.16 -10.72 -12.95
CA SER A 122 -11.50 -9.33 -12.73
C SER A 122 -11.10 -8.65 -14.03
N HIS A 123 -12.07 -8.42 -14.90
CA HIS A 123 -11.93 -7.44 -15.98
C HIS A 123 -11.71 -6.09 -15.30
N LEU A 124 -10.45 -5.78 -15.01
CA LEU A 124 -10.04 -4.46 -14.57
C LEU A 124 -9.90 -3.60 -15.81
N GLU A 125 -10.88 -2.75 -16.05
CA GLU A 125 -10.76 -1.68 -17.02
C GLU A 125 -9.74 -0.68 -16.49
N ILE A 126 -8.54 -0.70 -17.07
CA ILE A 126 -7.52 0.30 -16.78
C ILE A 126 -8.00 1.59 -17.44
N LEU A 127 -8.56 2.50 -16.64
CA LEU A 127 -8.85 3.86 -17.07
C LEU A 127 -7.51 4.54 -17.35
N VAL A 128 -7.15 4.64 -18.62
CA VAL A 128 -5.96 5.40 -19.03
C VAL A 128 -6.30 6.88 -18.82
N PRO A 129 -5.47 7.64 -18.10
CA PRO A 129 -5.66 9.09 -18.02
C PRO A 129 -5.71 9.68 -19.43
N PRO A 130 -6.50 10.74 -19.66
CA PRO A 130 -6.57 11.37 -20.97
C PRO A 130 -5.16 11.73 -21.44
N HIS A 131 -4.90 11.51 -22.73
CA HIS A 131 -3.58 11.80 -23.30
C HIS A 131 -3.23 13.27 -23.00
N PRO A 132 -2.08 13.55 -22.37
CA PRO A 132 -1.69 14.92 -22.12
C PRO A 132 -1.56 15.65 -23.46
N LEU A 133 -1.97 16.93 -23.48
CA LEU A 133 -1.79 17.77 -24.65
C LEU A 133 -0.30 17.88 -24.98
N PRO A 134 0.05 18.04 -26.26
CA PRO A 134 1.43 18.29 -26.68
C PRO A 134 2.08 19.42 -25.88
N LEU A 135 3.38 19.29 -25.57
CA LEU A 135 4.16 20.35 -24.91
C LEU A 135 4.16 21.68 -25.67
N SER A 136 3.94 21.64 -27.00
CA SER A 136 3.77 22.84 -27.83
C SER A 136 2.53 23.67 -27.49
N GLU A 137 1.54 23.07 -26.82
CA GLU A 137 0.35 23.76 -26.32
C GLU A 137 0.53 24.26 -24.88
N GLY A 138 1.69 23.97 -24.27
CA GLY A 138 2.07 24.49 -22.97
C GLY A 138 2.32 25.99 -23.02
N THR A 139 1.95 26.69 -21.96
CA THR A 139 2.40 28.06 -21.73
C THR A 139 3.75 28.00 -21.02
N ASP A 140 4.73 28.77 -21.50
CA ASP A 140 6.01 28.92 -20.82
C ASP A 140 5.80 29.41 -19.38
N LEU A 141 6.61 28.92 -18.44
CA LEU A 141 6.46 29.23 -17.02
C LEU A 141 6.51 30.74 -16.75
N GLU A 142 7.42 31.47 -17.39
CA GLU A 142 7.55 32.92 -17.19
C GLU A 142 6.34 33.68 -17.75
N ILE A 143 5.75 33.18 -18.85
CA ILE A 143 4.56 33.76 -19.46
C ILE A 143 3.35 33.51 -18.55
N TRP A 144 3.23 32.31 -18.00
CA TRP A 144 2.14 31.95 -17.11
C TRP A 144 2.17 32.75 -15.81
N GLU A 145 3.35 32.94 -15.21
CA GLU A 145 3.51 33.77 -14.01
C GLU A 145 3.10 35.21 -14.27
N LYS A 146 3.56 35.81 -15.38
CA LYS A 146 3.14 37.17 -15.78
C LYS A 146 1.63 37.27 -15.99
N GLN A 147 1.01 36.28 -16.60
CA GLN A 147 -0.45 36.26 -16.81
C GLN A 147 -1.22 36.15 -15.49
N ARG A 148 -0.71 35.37 -14.53
CA ARG A 148 -1.29 35.26 -13.20
C ARG A 148 -1.23 36.61 -12.48
N ASP A 149 -0.05 37.22 -12.45
CA ASP A 149 0.16 38.50 -11.76
C ASP A 149 -0.66 39.62 -12.41
N LEU A 150 -0.78 39.62 -13.75
CA LEU A 150 -1.63 40.58 -14.48
C LEU A 150 -3.12 40.40 -14.16
N LYS A 151 -3.62 39.17 -14.03
CA LYS A 151 -5.00 38.91 -13.60
C LYS A 151 -5.28 39.43 -12.19
N GLU A 152 -4.33 39.25 -11.28
CA GLU A 152 -4.44 39.75 -9.91
C GLU A 152 -4.47 41.29 -9.89
N LEU A 153 -3.59 41.94 -10.66
CA LEU A 153 -3.57 43.39 -10.80
C LEU A 153 -4.87 43.94 -11.38
N VAL A 154 -5.41 43.33 -12.44
CA VAL A 154 -6.67 43.76 -13.06
C VAL A 154 -7.83 43.61 -12.08
N ALA A 155 -7.90 42.51 -11.32
CA ALA A 155 -8.94 42.33 -10.31
C ALA A 155 -8.83 43.36 -9.17
N ALA A 156 -7.61 43.69 -8.74
CA ALA A 156 -7.39 44.73 -7.75
C ALA A 156 -7.77 46.12 -8.29
N GLU A 157 -7.46 46.40 -9.55
CA GLU A 157 -7.82 47.64 -10.22
C GLU A 157 -9.33 47.83 -10.31
N THR A 158 -10.09 46.79 -10.70
CA THR A 158 -11.56 46.86 -10.78
C THR A 158 -12.18 47.18 -9.42
N VAL A 159 -11.70 46.55 -8.35
CA VAL A 159 -12.17 46.83 -6.98
C VAL A 159 -11.88 48.29 -6.58
N LYS A 160 -10.71 48.82 -6.94
CA LYS A 160 -10.36 50.21 -6.63
C LYS A 160 -11.18 51.20 -7.44
N LEU A 161 -11.48 50.91 -8.70
CA LEU A 161 -12.32 51.77 -9.54
C LEU A 161 -13.77 51.83 -9.03
N GLU A 162 -14.33 50.69 -8.61
CA GLU A 162 -15.65 50.62 -7.97
C GLU A 162 -15.69 51.44 -6.68
N GLU A 163 -14.65 51.34 -5.85
CA GLU A 163 -14.53 52.12 -4.62
C GLU A 163 -14.47 53.63 -4.90
N ILE A 164 -13.66 54.05 -5.89
CA ILE A 164 -13.58 55.46 -6.31
C ILE A 164 -14.94 55.96 -6.80
N HIS A 165 -15.65 55.15 -7.59
CA HIS A 165 -16.98 55.50 -8.09
C HIS A 165 -17.95 55.73 -6.91
N ARG A 166 -18.01 54.79 -5.97
CA ARG A 166 -18.84 54.88 -4.77
C ARG A 166 -18.55 56.12 -3.95
N LEU A 167 -17.27 56.42 -3.71
CA LEU A 167 -16.85 57.60 -2.95
C LEU A 167 -17.24 58.91 -3.65
N LYS A 168 -17.14 58.96 -4.99
CA LYS A 168 -17.61 60.13 -5.77
C LYS A 168 -19.11 60.34 -5.63
N GLU A 169 -19.92 59.28 -5.75
CA GLU A 169 -21.38 59.36 -5.56
C GLU A 169 -21.75 59.85 -4.16
N GLN A 170 -21.10 59.31 -3.13
CA GLN A 170 -21.32 59.74 -1.75
C GLN A 170 -20.93 61.20 -1.53
N ALA A 171 -19.80 61.65 -2.08
CA ALA A 171 -19.37 63.04 -1.98
C ALA A 171 -20.33 64.01 -2.69
N MET A 172 -20.83 63.64 -3.87
CA MET A 172 -21.84 64.44 -4.59
C MET A 172 -23.15 64.52 -3.79
N ALA A 173 -23.60 63.42 -3.20
CA ALA A 173 -24.79 63.40 -2.35
C ALA A 173 -24.62 64.30 -1.12
N GLN A 174 -23.46 64.25 -0.45
CA GLN A 174 -23.15 65.12 0.70
C GLN A 174 -23.07 66.60 0.32
N ILE A 175 -22.51 66.93 -0.85
CA ILE A 175 -22.47 68.32 -1.34
C ILE A 175 -23.89 68.83 -1.62
N MET A 176 -24.73 68.00 -2.24
CA MET A 176 -26.13 68.33 -2.52
C MET A 176 -26.91 68.55 -1.22
N GLU A 177 -26.78 67.64 -0.26
CA GLU A 177 -27.42 67.73 1.06
C GLU A 177 -27.00 69.01 1.82
N LYS A 178 -25.70 69.31 1.87
CA LYS A 178 -25.19 70.55 2.49
C LYS A 178 -25.68 71.80 1.78
N SER A 179 -25.76 71.77 0.44
CA SER A 179 -26.26 72.91 -0.33
C SER A 179 -27.75 73.15 -0.08
N THR A 180 -28.55 72.08 0.02
CA THR A 180 -29.97 72.19 0.36
C THR A 180 -30.19 72.67 1.78
N ALA A 181 -29.40 72.19 2.75
CA ALA A 181 -29.46 72.64 4.14
C ALA A 181 -29.10 74.13 4.27
N ASN A 182 -28.04 74.58 3.60
CA ASN A 182 -27.67 76.00 3.59
C ASN A 182 -28.74 76.89 2.94
N LEU A 183 -29.41 76.42 1.89
CA LEU A 183 -30.51 77.14 1.24
C LEU A 183 -31.75 77.23 2.14
N SER A 184 -32.08 76.17 2.88
CA SER A 184 -33.16 76.21 3.87
C SER A 184 -32.84 77.13 5.05
N ASP A 185 -31.58 77.18 5.50
CA ASP A 185 -31.15 78.06 6.59
C ASP A 185 -31.22 79.54 6.18
N LEU A 186 -30.79 79.88 4.95
CA LEU A 186 -30.93 81.24 4.39
C LEU A 186 -32.39 81.68 4.26
N SER A 187 -33.29 80.77 3.83
CA SER A 187 -34.73 81.06 3.73
C SER A 187 -35.40 81.30 5.09
N LEU A 188 -34.90 80.68 6.16
CA LEU A 188 -35.38 80.89 7.53
C LEU A 188 -34.88 82.23 8.11
N GLN A 189 -33.68 82.65 7.73
CA GLN A 189 -33.09 83.92 8.16
C GLN A 189 -33.77 85.13 7.49
N ASP A 190 -34.06 85.05 6.18
CA ASP A 190 -34.84 86.07 5.45
C ASP A 190 -36.28 86.24 6.00
N SER A 191 -36.82 85.19 6.63
CA SER A 191 -38.15 85.21 7.26
C SER A 191 -38.15 85.83 8.67
N LEU A 192 -36.98 85.94 9.32
CA LEU A 192 -36.81 86.53 10.65
C LEU A 192 -36.42 88.03 10.59
N ASP A 193 -35.77 88.47 9.52
CA ASP A 193 -35.42 89.88 9.29
C ASP A 193 -36.60 90.74 8.74
N GLN A 194 -37.78 90.13 8.51
CA GLN A 194 -39.01 90.79 8.07
C GLN A 194 -40.06 91.05 9.18
N GLN A 195 -39.70 90.91 10.47
CA GLN A 195 -40.51 91.32 11.62
C GLN A 195 -39.91 92.52 12.35
#